data_AF-A0A944QBP4-F1
#
_entry.id   AF-A0A944QBP4-F1
#
_cell.length_a   1.000
_cell.length_b   1.000
_cell.length_c   1.000
_cell.angle_alpha   90.00
_cell.angle_beta   90.00
_cell.angle_gamma   90.00
#
_symmetry.space_group_name_H-M   'P 1'
#
loop_
_entity.id
_entity.type
_entity.pdbx_description
1 polymer ?
#
loop_
_entity_poly.entity_id
_entity_poly.type
_entity_poly.pdbx_seq_one_letter_code
_entity_poly.pdbx_strand_id
1 'polypeptide(L)'
;MDVVEFLSERIDEDEAAARKLLKDRSVSKSGRWYEERLLRECQAKRTLIAVVEEARQAALASLVGQDPNAAPWNPEAIEWTSRALNAIALPYAEHPDYQPDWRLL
;
A
#
# COMPACT_ATOMS: atom_id res chain seq x y z
N MET A 1 14.04 6.02 -2.58
CA MET A 1 12.86 5.14 -2.50
C MET A 1 11.64 5.99 -2.29
N ASP A 2 10.59 5.80 -3.08
CA ASP A 2 9.28 6.42 -2.82
C ASP A 2 8.40 5.51 -1.95
N VAL A 3 7.28 6.03 -1.43
CA VAL A 3 6.40 5.27 -0.51
C VAL A 3 5.73 4.06 -1.20
N VAL A 4 5.47 4.13 -2.51
CA VAL A 4 4.84 3.05 -3.28
C VAL A 4 5.84 1.91 -3.52
N GLU A 5 7.07 2.25 -3.90
CA GLU A 5 8.20 1.34 -4.01
C GLU A 5 8.46 0.64 -2.67
N PHE A 6 8.58 1.40 -1.58
CA PHE A 6 8.74 0.86 -0.23
C PHE A 6 7.61 -0.11 0.15
N LEU A 7 6.36 0.29 -0.05
CA LEU A 7 5.20 -0.56 0.23
C LEU A 7 5.21 -1.83 -0.61
N SER A 8 5.61 -1.75 -1.87
CA SER A 8 5.63 -2.90 -2.77
C SER A 8 6.65 -3.94 -2.30
N GLU A 9 7.85 -3.51 -1.93
CA GLU A 9 8.89 -4.39 -1.37
C GLU A 9 8.44 -5.03 -0.05
N ARG A 10 7.88 -4.24 0.88
CA ARG A 10 7.45 -4.76 2.18
C ARG A 10 6.28 -5.74 2.04
N ILE A 11 5.37 -5.51 1.09
CA ILE A 11 4.29 -6.45 0.79
C ILE A 11 4.84 -7.73 0.14
N ASP A 12 5.84 -7.63 -0.75
CA ASP A 12 6.51 -8.81 -1.31
C ASP A 12 7.17 -9.67 -0.23
N GLU A 13 7.83 -9.04 0.74
CA GLU A 13 8.45 -9.70 1.88
C GLU A 13 7.44 -10.41 2.79
N ASP A 14 6.35 -9.71 3.15
CA ASP A 14 5.24 -10.27 3.93
C ASP A 14 4.62 -11.50 3.23
N GLU A 15 4.38 -11.39 1.92
CA GLU A 15 3.86 -12.50 1.12
C GLU A 15 4.84 -13.68 1.08
N ALA A 16 6.13 -13.40 0.88
CA ALA A 16 7.16 -14.43 0.84
C ALA A 16 7.27 -15.17 2.18
N ALA A 17 7.25 -14.44 3.30
CA ALA A 17 7.26 -14.99 4.64
C ALA A 17 6.03 -15.87 4.91
N ALA A 18 4.83 -15.37 4.59
CA ALA A 18 3.58 -16.12 4.77
C ALA A 18 3.55 -17.39 3.91
N ARG A 19 3.96 -17.31 2.63
CA ARG A 19 4.04 -18.48 1.73
C ARG A 19 5.07 -19.51 2.21
N LYS A 20 6.17 -19.07 2.82
CA LYS A 20 7.17 -19.96 3.40
C LYS A 20 6.59 -20.72 4.60
N LEU A 21 5.90 -20.02 5.51
CA LEU A 21 5.28 -20.63 6.68
C LEU A 21 4.14 -21.59 6.31
N LEU A 22 3.33 -21.27 5.31
CA LEU A 22 2.26 -22.17 4.84
C LEU A 22 2.75 -23.50 4.25
N LYS A 23 4.00 -23.54 3.76
CA LYS A 23 4.64 -24.79 3.30
C LYS A 23 5.15 -25.64 4.46
N ASP A 24 5.38 -25.04 5.62
CA ASP A 24 5.84 -25.75 6.81
C ASP A 24 4.67 -26.53 7.46
N ARG A 25 4.84 -27.86 7.50
CA ARG A 25 3.81 -28.76 8.04
C ARG A 25 3.68 -28.67 9.56
N SER A 26 4.67 -28.12 10.26
CA SER A 26 4.68 -27.95 11.71
C SER A 26 3.82 -26.78 12.19
N VAL A 27 3.46 -25.85 11.29
CA VAL A 27 2.62 -24.70 11.63
C VAL A 27 1.24 -25.18 12.08
N SER A 28 0.82 -24.67 13.24
CA SER A 28 -0.48 -24.97 13.83
C SER A 28 -1.63 -24.53 12.94
N LYS A 29 -2.84 -25.06 13.17
CA LYS A 29 -4.04 -24.65 12.43
C LYS A 29 -4.31 -23.14 12.54
N SER A 30 -4.11 -22.56 13.73
CA SER A 30 -4.26 -21.12 13.93
C SER A 30 -3.18 -20.33 13.18
N GLY A 31 -1.91 -20.80 13.21
CA GLY A 31 -0.83 -20.19 12.44
C GLY A 31 -1.15 -20.16 10.95
N ARG A 32 -1.60 -21.27 10.37
CA ARG A 32 -2.01 -21.31 8.97
C ARG A 32 -3.12 -20.30 8.64
N TRP A 33 -4.12 -20.18 9.51
CA TRP A 33 -5.19 -19.19 9.32
C TRP A 33 -4.65 -17.75 9.32
N TYR A 34 -3.71 -17.43 10.21
CA TYR A 34 -3.05 -16.12 10.24
C TYR A 34 -2.28 -15.85 8.94
N GLU A 35 -1.47 -16.79 8.47
CA GLU A 35 -0.70 -16.61 7.23
C GLU A 35 -1.60 -16.47 6.00
N GLU A 36 -2.67 -17.27 5.90
CA GLU A 36 -3.65 -17.12 4.82
C GLU A 36 -4.39 -15.78 4.89
N ARG A 37 -4.68 -15.29 6.09
CA ARG A 37 -5.27 -13.96 6.28
C ARG A 37 -4.28 -12.87 5.85
N LEU A 38 -3.01 -12.97 6.25
CA LEU A 38 -1.96 -12.02 5.86
C LEU A 38 -1.83 -11.93 4.33
N LEU A 39 -1.89 -13.06 3.61
CA LEU A 39 -1.90 -13.02 2.13
C LEU A 39 -3.10 -12.25 1.55
N ARG A 40 -4.28 -12.37 2.16
CA ARG A 40 -5.46 -11.59 1.74
C ARG A 40 -5.31 -10.11 2.07
N GLU A 41 -4.70 -9.78 3.20
CA GLU A 41 -4.38 -8.39 3.57
C GLU A 41 -3.33 -7.79 2.62
N CYS A 42 -2.30 -8.54 2.24
CA CYS A 42 -1.33 -8.13 1.22
C CYS A 42 -2.01 -7.81 -0.11
N GLN A 43 -2.89 -8.72 -0.59
CA GLN A 43 -3.67 -8.47 -1.79
C GLN A 43 -4.56 -7.22 -1.66
N ALA A 44 -5.21 -7.02 -0.51
CA ALA A 44 -6.03 -5.83 -0.27
C ALA A 44 -5.19 -4.54 -0.28
N LYS A 45 -4.00 -4.54 0.33
CA LYS A 45 -3.06 -3.42 0.29
C LYS A 45 -2.64 -3.09 -1.15
N ARG A 46 -2.31 -4.11 -1.97
CA ARG A 46 -1.99 -3.90 -3.40
C ARG A 46 -3.14 -3.27 -4.16
N THR A 47 -4.36 -3.77 -3.97
CA THR A 47 -5.55 -3.20 -4.60
C THR A 47 -5.75 -1.75 -4.18
N LEU A 48 -5.56 -1.44 -2.89
CA LEU A 48 -5.69 -0.07 -2.40
C LEU A 48 -4.62 0.86 -2.99
N ILE A 49 -3.36 0.41 -3.08
CA ILE A 49 -2.28 1.17 -3.71
C ILE A 49 -2.63 1.47 -5.17
N ALA A 50 -3.12 0.48 -5.93
CA ALA A 50 -3.53 0.68 -7.32
C ALA A 50 -4.66 1.74 -7.44
N VAL A 51 -5.70 1.66 -6.61
CA VAL A 51 -6.78 2.64 -6.57
C VAL A 51 -6.27 4.05 -6.23
N VAL A 52 -5.33 4.15 -5.29
CA VAL A 52 -4.73 5.42 -4.89
C VAL A 52 -3.88 6.02 -6.01
N GLU A 53 -3.10 5.21 -6.71
CA GLU A 53 -2.30 5.65 -7.86
C GLU A 53 -3.19 6.10 -9.03
N GLU A 54 -4.27 5.36 -9.34
CA GLU A 54 -5.27 5.77 -10.34
C GLU A 54 -5.90 7.12 -9.96
N ALA A 55 -6.29 7.30 -8.70
CA ALA A 55 -6.85 8.57 -8.22
C ALA A 55 -5.83 9.73 -8.30
N ARG A 56 -4.56 9.47 -7.96
CA ARG A 56 -3.47 10.45 -8.08
C ARG A 56 -3.25 10.84 -9.53
N GLN A 57 -3.21 9.87 -10.46
CA GLN A 57 -3.05 10.12 -11.89
C GLN A 57 -4.21 10.93 -12.47
N ALA A 58 -5.45 10.60 -12.11
CA ALA A 58 -6.62 11.36 -12.53
C ALA A 58 -6.55 12.83 -12.03
N ALA A 59 -6.19 13.04 -10.76
CA ALA A 59 -6.05 14.39 -10.21
C ALA A 59 -4.96 15.21 -10.91
N LEU A 60 -3.83 14.58 -11.28
CA LEU A 60 -2.75 15.22 -12.04
C LEU A 60 -3.17 15.55 -13.48
N ALA A 61 -3.91 14.65 -14.15
CA ALA A 61 -4.41 14.90 -15.50
C ALA A 61 -5.38 16.09 -15.55
N SER A 62 -6.25 16.22 -14.54
CA SER A 62 -7.15 17.38 -14.37
C SER A 62 -6.36 18.69 -14.23
N LEU A 63 -5.27 18.69 -13.47
CA LEU A 63 -4.44 19.89 -13.24
C LEU A 63 -3.77 20.39 -14.52
N VAL A 64 -3.34 19.49 -15.41
CA VAL A 64 -2.68 19.83 -16.68
C VAL A 64 -3.71 20.08 -17.80
N GLY A 65 -5.02 19.99 -17.52
CA GLY A 65 -6.08 20.19 -18.51
C GLY A 65 -6.08 19.14 -19.62
N GLN A 66 -5.53 17.95 -19.36
CA GLN A 66 -5.37 16.89 -20.36
C GLN A 66 -6.59 15.99 -20.50
N ASP A 67 -7.56 16.09 -19.59
CA ASP A 67 -8.80 15.30 -19.62
C ASP A 67 -10.04 16.21 -19.73
N PRO A 68 -10.74 16.22 -20.88
CA PRO A 68 -11.97 17.00 -21.07
C PRO A 68 -13.18 16.42 -20.33
N ASN A 69 -13.12 15.20 -19.81
CA ASN A 69 -14.15 14.56 -18.99
C ASN A 69 -13.77 14.46 -17.51
N ALA A 70 -12.64 15.05 -17.11
CA ALA A 70 -12.18 15.00 -15.75
C ALA A 70 -13.20 15.62 -14.78
N ALA A 71 -13.30 15.01 -13.59
CA ALA A 71 -13.94 15.64 -12.46
C ALA A 71 -13.27 17.02 -12.17
N PRO A 72 -14.01 17.99 -11.60
CA PRO A 72 -13.45 19.27 -11.21
C PRO A 72 -12.15 19.09 -10.41
N TRP A 73 -11.14 19.90 -10.71
CA TRP A 73 -9.86 19.84 -10.01
C TRP A 73 -10.07 19.94 -8.50
N ASN A 74 -9.64 18.90 -7.77
CA ASN A 74 -9.66 18.87 -6.32
C ASN A 74 -8.21 18.88 -5.80
N PRO A 75 -7.72 20.01 -5.26
CA PRO A 75 -6.36 20.10 -4.74
C PRO A 75 -6.10 19.14 -3.56
N GLU A 76 -7.14 18.78 -2.80
CA GLU A 76 -7.02 17.89 -1.63
C GLU A 76 -6.84 16.42 -2.04
N ALA A 77 -7.16 16.04 -3.28
CA ALA A 77 -7.05 14.66 -3.75
C ALA A 77 -5.61 14.12 -3.71
N ILE A 78 -4.62 14.95 -4.05
CA ILE A 78 -3.20 14.58 -4.00
C ILE A 78 -2.73 14.40 -2.55
N GLU A 79 -3.24 15.25 -1.64
CA GLU A 79 -2.93 15.14 -0.23
C GLU A 79 -3.55 13.87 0.38
N TRP A 80 -4.82 13.60 0.12
CA TRP A 80 -5.51 12.41 0.64
C TRP A 80 -4.92 11.10 0.12
N THR A 81 -4.55 11.04 -1.17
CA THR A 81 -3.85 9.88 -1.73
C THR A 81 -2.50 9.67 -1.06
N SER A 82 -1.75 10.74 -0.77
CA SER A 82 -0.48 10.65 -0.04
C SER A 82 -0.68 10.20 1.42
N ARG A 83 -1.69 10.74 2.12
CA ARG A 83 -2.04 10.29 3.48
C ARG A 83 -2.48 8.83 3.52
N ALA A 84 -3.20 8.36 2.50
CA ALA A 84 -3.61 6.96 2.40
C ALA A 84 -2.39 6.03 2.28
N LEU A 85 -1.41 6.35 1.42
CA LEU A 85 -0.17 5.58 1.32
C LEU A 85 0.62 5.58 2.64
N ASN A 86 0.75 6.74 3.28
CA ASN A 86 1.40 6.88 4.58
C ASN A 86 0.73 6.01 5.65
N ALA A 87 -0.61 5.94 5.68
CA ALA A 87 -1.35 5.08 6.60
C ALA A 87 -1.07 3.59 6.35
N ILE A 88 -0.96 3.17 5.09
CA ILE A 88 -0.61 1.78 4.73
C ILE A 88 0.83 1.45 5.14
N ALA A 89 1.71 2.45 5.18
CA ALA A 89 3.12 2.29 5.56
C ALA A 89 3.34 2.16 7.07
N LEU A 90 2.38 2.59 7.91
CA LEU A 90 2.50 2.57 9.38
C LEU A 90 2.94 1.23 10.02
N PRO A 91 2.48 0.05 9.55
CA PRO A 91 2.94 -1.23 10.09
C PRO A 91 4.45 -1.45 9.95
N TYR A 92 5.10 -0.74 9.04
CA TYR A 92 6.53 -0.86 8.75
C TYR A 92 7.34 0.31 9.33
N ALA A 93 6.81 1.06 10.29
CA ALA A 93 7.44 2.27 10.81
C ALA A 93 8.78 2.05 11.55
N GLU A 94 9.06 0.80 11.94
CA GLU A 94 10.34 0.39 12.55
C GLU A 94 11.34 -0.16 11.52
N HIS A 95 10.98 -0.19 10.24
CA HIS A 95 11.87 -0.64 9.18
C HIS A 95 12.99 0.41 8.92
N PRO A 96 14.26 0.02 8.71
CA PRO A 96 15.36 0.95 8.46
C PRO A 96 15.14 1.91 7.28
N ASP A 97 14.47 1.43 6.24
CA ASP A 97 14.16 2.21 5.03
C ASP A 97 12.87 3.04 5.15
N TYR A 98 12.15 2.95 6.27
CA TYR A 98 10.98 3.77 6.52
C TYR A 98 11.38 5.24 6.69
N GLN A 99 10.76 6.15 5.93
CA GLN A 99 11.07 7.57 6.04
C GLN A 99 10.20 8.24 7.12
N PRO A 100 10.80 9.01 8.06
CA PRO A 100 10.06 9.61 9.16
C PRO A 100 8.94 10.57 8.76
N ASP A 101 9.02 11.17 7.58
CA ASP A 101 8.00 12.07 7.01
C ASP A 101 6.72 11.34 6.58
N TRP A 102 6.75 10.01 6.45
CA TRP A 102 5.55 9.19 6.22
C TRP A 102 4.74 8.96 7.50
N ARG A 103 5.29 9.26 8.68
CA ARG A 103 4.58 9.06 9.94
C ARG A 103 3.50 10.13 10.08
N LEU A 104 2.25 9.71 9.98
CA LEU A 104 1.10 10.56 10.31
C LEU A 104 1.16 10.85 11.82
N LEU A 105 1.18 12.14 12.19
CA LEU A 105 1.30 12.64 13.57
C LEU A 105 0.36 11.96 14.56
#